data_AF-A0A1G1GIF9-F1
#
_entry.id   AF-A0A1G1GIF9-F1
#
_cell.length_a   1.000
_cell.length_b   1.000
_cell.length_c   1.000
_cell.angle_alpha   90.00
_cell.angle_beta   90.00
_cell.angle_gamma   90.00
#
_symmetry.space_group_name_H-M   'P 1'
#
loop_
_entity.id
_entity.type
_entity.pdbx_description
1 polymer ?
#
loop_
_entity_poly.entity_id
_entity_poly.type
_entity_poly.pdbx_seq_one_letter_code
_entity_poly.pdbx_strand_id
1 'polypeptide(L)' 'MRETDGRKLKHDVLEALRIRAVQRIGQGESPEIVIKALGMNRRTIYKWIALYRERGIDALKATPLSVFITSS' A
#
# COMPACT_ATOMS: atom_id res chain seq x y z
N MET A 1 -4.40 -32.01 -2.31
CA MET A 1 -4.11 -30.76 -3.04
C MET A 1 -3.80 -29.70 -1.99
N ARG A 2 -2.52 -29.41 -1.80
CA ARG A 2 -2.02 -28.65 -0.65
C ARG A 2 -1.99 -27.16 -0.94
N GLU A 3 -1.81 -26.42 0.15
CA GLU A 3 -1.24 -25.08 0.26
C GLU A 3 -2.05 -23.91 -0.31
N THR A 4 -3.04 -23.49 0.47
CA THR A 4 -3.55 -22.12 0.50
C THR A 4 -2.37 -21.14 0.53
N ASP A 5 -2.02 -20.61 -0.65
CA ASP A 5 -0.96 -19.62 -0.84
C ASP A 5 -1.14 -18.41 0.08
N GLY A 6 -0.57 -18.47 1.30
CA GLY A 6 -0.55 -17.36 2.24
C GLY A 6 0.12 -16.10 1.67
N ARG A 7 0.88 -16.24 0.56
CA ARG A 7 1.42 -15.11 -0.21
C ARG A 7 0.36 -14.38 -1.03
N LYS A 8 -0.60 -15.07 -1.65
CA LYS A 8 -1.72 -14.43 -2.36
C LYS A 8 -2.64 -13.70 -1.39
N LEU A 9 -2.96 -14.32 -0.26
CA LEU A 9 -3.79 -13.69 0.76
C LEU A 9 -3.16 -12.40 1.29
N LYS A 10 -1.84 -12.38 1.51
CA LYS A 10 -1.11 -11.15 1.88
C LYS A 10 -1.16 -10.10 0.79
N HIS A 11 -1.11 -10.49 -0.48
CA HIS A 11 -1.15 -9.54 -1.59
C HIS A 11 -2.49 -8.80 -1.67
N ASP A 12 -3.60 -9.54 -1.59
CA ASP A 12 -4.96 -9.00 -1.62
C ASP A 12 -5.23 -8.07 -0.43
N VAL A 13 -4.81 -8.49 0.77
CA VAL A 13 -4.96 -7.70 1.99
C VAL A 13 -4.15 -6.40 1.90
N LEU A 14 -2.93 -6.46 1.36
CA LEU A 14 -2.08 -5.28 1.21
C LEU A 14 -2.59 -4.32 0.13
N GLU A 15 -3.19 -4.83 -0.95
CA GLU A 15 -3.87 -4.01 -1.96
C GLU A 15 -5.07 -3.26 -1.37
N ALA A 16 -5.90 -3.95 -0.59
CA ALA A 16 -7.02 -3.32 0.10
C ALA A 16 -6.55 -2.24 1.09
N LEU A 17 -5.48 -2.50 1.86
CA LEU A 17 -4.86 -1.52 2.76
C LEU A 17 -4.37 -0.29 1.99
N ARG A 18 -3.71 -0.51 0.84
CA ARG A 18 -3.15 0.54 0.00
C ARG A 18 -4.22 1.46 -0.56
N ILE A 19 -5.29 0.90 -1.10
CA ILE A 19 -6.43 1.67 -1.63
C ILE A 19 -7.06 2.49 -0.50
N ARG A 20 -7.30 1.87 0.67
CA ARG A 20 -7.85 2.56 1.84
C ARG A 20 -6.97 3.70 2.33
N ALA A 21 -5.64 3.52 2.33
CA ALA A 21 -4.70 4.54 2.75
C ALA A 21 -4.75 5.77 1.82
N VAL A 22 -4.68 5.54 0.50
CA VAL A 22 -4.73 6.63 -0.48
C VAL A 22 -6.09 7.33 -0.50
N GLN A 23 -7.19 6.60 -0.33
CA GLN A 23 -8.52 7.21 -0.21
C GLN A 23 -8.62 8.14 0.98
N ARG A 24 -8.16 7.74 2.18
CA ARG A 24 -8.15 8.63 3.35
C ARG A 24 -7.33 9.90 3.11
N ILE A 25 -6.16 9.75 2.51
CA ILE A 25 -5.29 10.89 2.17
C ILE A 25 -5.97 11.82 1.15
N GLY A 26 -6.66 11.25 0.15
CA GLY A 26 -7.45 12.01 -0.82
C GLY A 26 -8.63 12.75 -0.21
N GLN A 27 -9.20 12.25 0.89
CA GLN A 27 -10.26 12.89 1.67
C GLN A 27 -9.76 14.03 2.58
N GLY A 28 -8.45 14.29 2.59
CA GLY A 28 -7.83 15.33 3.42
C GLY A 28 -7.19 14.82 4.72
N GLU A 29 -7.14 13.51 4.93
CA GLU A 29 -6.46 12.93 6.09
C GLU A 29 -4.93 13.04 5.93
N SER A 30 -4.22 13.49 6.96
CA SER A 30 -2.76 13.60 6.88
C SER A 30 -2.11 12.23 6.71
N PRO A 31 -1.13 12.07 5.80
CA PRO A 31 -0.48 10.78 5.54
C PRO A 31 0.17 10.20 6.80
N GLU A 32 0.67 11.04 7.70
CA GLU A 32 1.27 10.62 8.97
C GLU A 32 0.29 9.91 9.92
N ILE A 33 -0.98 10.34 9.92
CA ILE A 33 -2.05 9.71 10.70
C ILE A 33 -2.37 8.34 10.12
N VAL A 34 -2.46 8.25 8.78
CA VAL A 34 -2.69 7.00 8.06
C VAL A 34 -1.53 6.02 8.28
N ILE A 35 -0.28 6.49 8.22
CA ILE A 35 0.95 5.73 8.54
C ILE A 35 0.84 5.13 9.95
N LYS A 36 0.49 5.95 10.95
CA LYS A 36 0.37 5.53 12.35
C LYS A 36 -0.80 4.56 12.56
N ALA A 37 -1.93 4.77 11.89
CA ALA A 37 -3.11 3.93 11.97
C ALA A 37 -2.90 2.54 11.33
N LEU A 38 -2.10 2.47 10.27
CA LEU A 38 -1.80 1.23 9.55
C LEU A 38 -0.51 0.55 10.05
N GLY A 39 0.30 1.21 10.88
CA GLY A 39 1.60 0.69 11.35
C GLY A 39 2.62 0.51 10.22
N MET A 40 2.51 1.30 9.15
CA MET A 40 3.31 1.16 7.94
C MET A 40 4.44 2.18 7.89
N ASN A 41 5.49 1.92 7.11
CA ASN A 41 6.58 2.88 6.95
C ASN A 41 6.13 4.09 6.10
N ARG A 42 6.48 5.30 6.54
CA ARG A 42 6.16 6.56 5.84
C ARG A 42 6.55 6.56 4.36
N ARG A 43 7.71 5.98 4.06
CA ARG A 43 8.28 5.92 2.70
C ARG A 43 7.36 5.15 1.74
N THR A 44 6.69 4.10 2.22
CA THR A 44 5.76 3.28 1.43
C THR A 44 4.50 4.06 1.10
N ILE A 45 3.94 4.77 2.07
CA ILE A 45 2.74 5.61 1.90
C ILE A 45 3.03 6.76 0.92
N TYR A 46 4.16 7.46 1.06
CA TYR A 46 4.55 8.50 0.09
C TYR A 46 4.74 7.95 -1.32
N LYS A 47 5.32 6.74 -1.48
CA LYS A 47 5.38 6.06 -2.78
C LYS A 47 4.01 5.82 -3.38
N TRP A 48 3.03 5.38 -2.58
CA TRP A 48 1.66 5.16 -3.03
C TRP A 48 0.98 6.45 -3.46
N ILE A 49 1.18 7.55 -2.74
CA ILE A 49 0.68 8.87 -3.13
C ILE A 49 1.31 9.32 -4.45
N ALA A 50 2.62 9.14 -4.62
CA ALA A 50 3.32 9.49 -5.86
C ALA A 50 2.79 8.68 -7.06
N LEU A 51 2.66 7.36 -6.90
CA LEU A 51 2.09 6.47 -7.91
C LEU A 51 0.63 6.83 -8.24
N TYR A 52 -0.17 7.16 -7.23
CA TYR A 52 -1.54 7.63 -7.41
C TYR A 52 -1.61 8.92 -8.22
N ARG A 53 -0.70 9.87 -7.97
CA ARG A 53 -0.60 11.11 -8.75
C ARG A 53 -0.17 10.88 -10.20
N GLU A 54 0.71 9.92 -10.44
CA GLU A 54 1.27 9.68 -11.78
C GLU A 54 0.35 8.84 -12.67
N ARG A 55 -0.32 7.83 -12.09
CA ARG A 55 -1.00 6.76 -12.82
C ARG A 55 -2.39 6.43 -12.27
N GLY A 56 -2.85 7.13 -11.23
CA GLY A 56 -4.16 6.93 -10.61
C GLY A 56 -4.27 5.65 -9.77
N ILE A 57 -5.49 5.22 -9.51
CA ILE A 57 -5.80 4.02 -8.70
C ILE A 57 -5.24 2.74 -9.32
N ASP A 58 -5.13 2.69 -10.66
CA ASP A 58 -4.67 1.51 -11.38
C ASP A 58 -3.21 1.15 -11.05
N ALA A 59 -2.38 2.19 -10.83
CA ALA A 59 -1.00 2.08 -10.38
C ALA A 59 -0.87 1.32 -9.05
N LEU A 60 -1.84 1.52 -8.16
CA LEU A 60 -1.87 0.94 -6.82
C LEU A 60 -2.30 -0.52 -6.84
N LYS A 61 -3.04 -0.98 -7.86
CA LYS A 61 -3.32 -2.40 -8.08
C LYS A 61 -2.11 -3.10 -8.72
N ALA A 62 -1.47 -2.43 -9.67
CA ALA A 62 -0.39 -3.03 -10.45
C ALA A 62 0.98 -3.07 -9.77
N THR A 63 1.20 -2.40 -8.62
CA THR A 63 2.52 -2.44 -7.96
C THR A 63 2.66 -3.68 -7.06
N PRO A 64 3.41 -4.73 -7.46
CA PRO A 64 3.78 -5.79 -6.53
C PRO A 64 4.62 -5.14 -5.42
N LEU A 65 4.35 -5.49 -4.16
CA LEU A 65 5.14 -5.06 -3.00
C LEU A 65 6.58 -5.60 -2.98
N SER A 66 7.06 -6.12 -4.10
CA SER A 66 8.42 -6.64 -4.31
C SER A 66 9.49 -5.53 -4.39
N VAL A 67 9.22 -4.33 -3.86
CA VAL A 67 10.30 -3.37 -3.55
C VAL A 67 10.62 -3.47 -2.05
N PHE A 68 11.26 -4.60 -1.76
CA PHE A 68 12.21 -4.82 -0.69
C PHE A 68 11.98 -4.11 0.66
N ILE A 69 11.59 -4.92 1.64
CA ILE A 69 12.41 -5.13 2.83
C ILE A 69 13.92 -5.14 2.49
N THR A 70 14.55 -3.97 2.33
CA THR A 70 16.01 -3.86 2.48
C THR A 70 16.29 -3.09 3.76
N SER A 71 16.75 -3.86 4.73
CA SER A 71 17.57 -3.46 5.86
C SER A 71 18.76 -2.62 5.36
N SER A 72 18.97 -1.45 5.93
CA SER A 72 20.26 -0.96 6.44
C SER A 72 20.11 0.40 7.11
#